data_AF-A0A2W6DX80-F1
#
_entry.id   AF-A0A2W6DX80-F1
#
_cell.length_a   1.000
_cell.length_b   1.000
_cell.length_c   1.000
_cell.angle_alpha   90.00
_cell.angle_beta   90.00
_cell.angle_gamma   90.00
#
_symmetry.space_group_name_H-M   'P 1'
#
loop_
_entity.id
_entity.type
_entity.pdbx_description
1 polymer ?
#
loop_
_entity_poly.entity_id
_entity_poly.type
_entity_poly.pdbx_seq_one_letter_code
_entity_poly.pdbx_strand_id
1 'polypeptide(L)' 'MVSETPAARLAVLIDADNAQPTMIEELLAEVAKYGTAHVKRAFGDWTGTNLKGWKDQLLAQSIQPIQQFAYTRGKN' A
#
# COMPACT_ATOMS: atom_id res chain seq x y z
N MET A 1 -8.76 3.96 -35.88
CA MET A 1 -9.48 3.56 -34.64
C MET A 1 -8.46 3.58 -33.52
N VAL A 2 -8.59 4.52 -32.58
CA VAL A 2 -7.69 4.56 -31.42
C VAL A 2 -8.22 3.48 -30.48
N SER A 3 -7.48 2.38 -30.32
CA SER A 3 -7.79 1.37 -29.32
C SER A 3 -7.58 2.00 -27.95
N GLU A 4 -8.66 2.42 -27.31
CA GLU A 4 -8.64 2.79 -25.89
C GLU A 4 -8.34 1.51 -25.11
N THR A 5 -7.06 1.31 -24.77
CA THR A 5 -6.64 0.19 -23.92
C THR A 5 -7.41 0.36 -22.61
N PRO A 6 -8.26 -0.62 -22.22
CA PRO A 6 -9.02 -0.49 -20.98
C PRO A 6 -8.03 -0.23 -19.86
N ALA A 7 -8.23 0.88 -19.12
CA ALA A 7 -7.34 1.29 -18.04
C ALA A 7 -7.04 0.06 -17.17
N ALA A 8 -5.75 -0.32 -17.08
CA ALA A 8 -5.37 -1.53 -16.40
C ALA A 8 -5.86 -1.46 -14.95
N ARG A 9 -6.62 -2.47 -14.53
CA ARG A 9 -7.11 -2.55 -13.16
C ARG A 9 -5.99 -3.11 -12.31
N LEU A 10 -5.34 -2.24 -11.56
CA LEU A 10 -4.19 -2.60 -10.75
C LEU A 10 -4.62 -2.86 -9.30
N ALA A 11 -3.95 -3.81 -8.67
CA ALA A 11 -4.06 -4.07 -7.25
C ALA A 11 -2.68 -3.82 -6.61
N VAL A 12 -2.66 -2.97 -5.59
CA VAL A 12 -1.47 -2.57 -4.84
C VAL A 12 -1.57 -3.19 -3.45
N LEU A 13 -0.64 -4.10 -3.16
CA LEU A 13 -0.51 -4.80 -1.88
C LEU A 13 0.83 -4.36 -1.28
N ILE A 14 0.79 -3.78 -0.09
CA ILE A 14 1.91 -3.14 0.57
C ILE A 14 2.20 -3.86 1.86
N ASP A 15 3.46 -4.20 2.11
CA ASP A 15 3.93 -4.69 3.41
C ASP A 15 4.42 -3.48 4.21
N ALA A 16 3.60 -2.97 5.14
CA ALA A 16 3.87 -1.76 5.90
C ALA A 16 4.92 -1.96 7.02
N ASP A 17 5.14 -3.20 7.46
CA ASP A 17 6.19 -3.52 8.43
C ASP A 17 7.59 -3.47 7.81
N ASN A 18 7.72 -3.81 6.52
CA ASN A 18 9.00 -3.83 5.81
C ASN A 18 9.21 -2.63 4.86
N ALA A 19 8.14 -1.91 4.48
CA ALA A 19 8.24 -0.74 3.64
C ALA A 19 8.28 0.56 4.46
N GLN A 20 8.91 1.59 3.88
CA GLN A 20 8.90 2.93 4.44
C GLN A 20 7.71 3.74 3.89
N PRO A 21 6.99 4.49 4.74
CA PRO A 21 5.81 5.24 4.32
C PRO A 21 6.14 6.35 3.31
N THR A 22 7.36 6.87 3.33
CA THR A 22 7.81 7.96 2.45
C THR A 22 7.87 7.59 0.97
N MET A 23 8.13 6.31 0.64
CA MET A 23 8.25 5.86 -0.76
C MET A 23 6.90 5.51 -1.41
N ILE A 24 5.82 5.40 -0.62
CA ILE A 24 4.51 4.97 -1.14
C ILE A 24 3.86 6.01 -2.03
N GLU A 25 4.05 7.28 -1.75
CA GLU A 25 3.51 8.36 -2.57
C GLU A 25 4.08 8.30 -3.99
N GLU A 26 5.41 8.19 -4.13
CA GLU A 26 6.08 8.07 -5.42
C GLU A 26 5.69 6.78 -6.15
N LEU A 27 5.59 5.66 -5.41
CA LEU A 27 5.20 4.37 -5.98
C LEU A 27 3.75 4.39 -6.49
N LEU A 28 2.82 4.99 -5.75
CA LEU A 28 1.43 5.12 -6.18
C LEU A 28 1.28 6.09 -7.35
N ALA A 29 2.06 7.18 -7.37
CA ALA A 29 2.11 8.11 -8.50
C ALA A 29 2.62 7.41 -9.77
N GLU A 30 3.60 6.51 -9.63
CA GLU A 30 4.11 5.71 -10.73
C GLU A 30 3.06 4.68 -11.20
N VAL A 31 2.44 3.95 -10.26
CA VAL A 31 1.34 2.99 -10.56
C VAL A 31 0.18 3.67 -11.30
N ALA A 32 -0.16 4.91 -10.94
CA ALA A 32 -1.21 5.68 -11.58
C ALA A 32 -0.94 5.97 -13.08
N LYS A 33 0.32 5.91 -13.53
CA LYS A 33 0.67 6.06 -14.96
C LYS A 33 0.31 4.81 -15.78
N TYR A 34 0.31 3.64 -15.16
CA TYR A 34 0.03 2.37 -15.84
C TYR A 34 -1.46 2.00 -15.82
N GLY A 35 -2.25 2.59 -14.92
CA GLY A 35 -3.67 2.33 -14.81
C GLY A 35 -4.26 2.80 -13.48
N THR A 36 -5.49 2.39 -13.20
CA THR A 36 -6.18 2.77 -11.97
C THR A 36 -6.01 1.67 -10.92
N ALA A 37 -5.37 2.01 -9.80
CA ALA A 37 -5.28 1.14 -8.64
C ALA A 37 -6.64 1.05 -7.94
N HIS A 38 -7.39 -0.02 -8.21
CA HIS A 38 -8.71 -0.27 -7.61
C HIS A 38 -8.62 -0.82 -6.19
N VAL A 39 -7.58 -1.62 -5.92
CA VAL A 39 -7.35 -2.21 -4.61
C VAL A 39 -6.04 -1.67 -4.09
N LYS A 40 -6.06 -1.05 -2.90
CA LYS A 40 -4.86 -0.60 -2.20
C LYS A 40 -4.94 -1.10 -0.77
N ARG A 41 -4.05 -2.01 -0.38
CA ARG A 41 -4.04 -2.60 0.96
C ARG A 41 -2.65 -2.56 1.55
N ALA A 42 -2.53 -2.19 2.81
CA ALA A 42 -1.30 -2.20 3.56
C ALA A 42 -1.41 -3.21 4.70
N PHE A 43 -0.57 -4.24 4.66
CA PHE A 43 -0.49 -5.29 5.67
C PHE A 43 0.58 -4.93 6.68
N GLY A 44 0.23 -4.98 7.95
CA GLY A 44 1.22 -4.86 9.01
C GLY A 44 0.62 -4.87 10.41
N ASP A 45 1.48 -4.73 11.40
CA ASP A 45 1.10 -4.67 12.80
C ASP A 45 0.72 -3.25 13.24
N TRP A 46 -0.56 -2.91 13.09
CA TRP A 46 -1.11 -1.61 13.49
C TRP A 46 -1.33 -1.46 15.00
N THR A 47 -1.01 -2.48 15.81
CA THR A 47 -1.11 -2.41 17.28
C THR A 47 0.03 -1.61 17.91
N GLY A 48 1.18 -1.52 17.22
CA GLY A 48 2.36 -0.78 17.66
C GLY A 48 2.38 0.69 17.24
N THR A 49 3.37 1.43 17.74
CA THR A 49 3.63 2.83 17.37
C THR A 49 4.48 2.98 16.10
N ASN A 50 5.12 1.91 15.62
CA ASN A 50 6.03 1.94 14.46
C ASN A 50 5.33 2.37 13.17
N LEU A 51 4.05 2.05 13.00
CA LEU A 51 3.28 2.41 11.80
C LEU A 51 2.56 3.77 11.90
N LYS A 52 2.98 4.65 12.83
CA LYS A 52 2.36 5.98 12.96
C LYS A 52 2.53 6.84 11.71
N GLY A 53 3.69 6.79 11.05
CA GLY A 53 3.93 7.50 9.79
C GLY A 53 3.10 6.97 8.62
N TRP A 54 2.70 5.69 8.69
CA TRP A 54 1.81 5.10 7.71
C TRP A 54 0.38 5.63 7.80
N LYS A 55 -0.13 5.94 9.00
CA LYS A 55 -1.53 6.40 9.17
C LYS A 55 -1.88 7.61 8.31
N ASP A 56 -0.95 8.56 8.18
CA ASP A 56 -1.12 9.76 7.36
C ASP A 56 -1.18 9.39 5.86
N GLN A 57 -0.23 8.58 5.40
CA GLN A 57 -0.15 8.08 4.03
C GLN A 57 -1.37 7.22 3.65
N LEU A 58 -1.85 6.37 4.56
CA LEU A 58 -3.05 5.56 4.34
C LEU A 58 -4.28 6.42 4.10
N LEU A 59 -4.45 7.49 4.90
CA LEU A 59 -5.56 8.42 4.78
C LEU A 59 -5.46 9.23 3.48
N ALA A 60 -4.28 9.77 3.19
CA ALA A 60 -4.03 10.58 1.99
C ALA A 60 -4.28 9.79 0.70
N GLN A 61 -3.86 8.52 0.67
CA GLN A 61 -3.89 7.69 -0.54
C GLN A 61 -5.09 6.72 -0.60
N SER A 62 -5.99 6.76 0.39
CA SER A 62 -7.11 5.83 0.55
C SER A 62 -6.66 4.36 0.51
N ILE A 63 -5.57 4.05 1.21
CA ILE A 63 -5.05 2.68 1.34
C ILE A 63 -5.72 2.04 2.55
N GLN A 64 -6.26 0.84 2.38
CA GLN A 64 -6.90 0.12 3.46
C GLN A 64 -5.85 -0.57 4.35
N PRO A 65 -5.73 -0.22 5.64
CA PRO A 65 -4.90 -0.97 6.58
C PRO A 65 -5.51 -2.35 6.84
N ILE A 66 -4.69 -3.38 6.78
CA ILE A 66 -5.02 -4.75 7.16
C ILE A 66 -4.09 -5.14 8.30
N GLN A 67 -4.69 -5.44 9.46
CA GLN A 67 -3.94 -5.97 10.59
C GLN A 67 -3.43 -7.36 10.25
N GLN A 68 -2.11 -7.50 10.25
CA GLN A 68 -1.47 -8.79 10.21
C GLN A 68 -1.08 -9.17 11.63
N PHE A 69 -1.60 -10.30 12.12
CA PHE A 69 -1.08 -10.90 13.35
C PHE A 69 0.28 -11.49 13.03
N ALA A 70 1.33 -11.06 13.73
CA ALA A 70 2.65 -11.64 13.58
C ALA A 70 2.59 -13.14 13.95
N TYR A 71 2.80 -14.03 12.99
CA TYR A 71 2.72 -15.48 13.21
C TYR A 71 3.96 -16.06 13.93
N THR A 72 4.98 -15.26 14.21
CA THR A 72 6.14 -15.65 15.04
C THR A 72 6.80 -14.42 15.66
N ARG A 73 6.86 -14.35 16.99
CA ARG A 73 7.86 -13.54 17.72
C ARG A 73 9.21 -14.28 17.63
N GLY A 74 10.22 -13.66 17.02
CA GLY A 74 11.63 -14.07 17.18
C GLY A 74 12.16 -15.15 16.22
N LYS A 75 12.30 -14.84 14.93
CA LYS A 75 13.28 -15.50 14.06
C LYS A 75 14.24 -14.47 13.48
N ASN A 76 15.23 -14.10 14.29
CA ASN A 76 16.55 -13.60 13.89
C ASN A 76 17.55 -14.11 14.93
#